data_AF-A0A8H6Z5Q3-F1
#
_entry.id   AF-A0A8H6Z5Q3-F1
#
_cell.length_a   1.000
_cell.length_b   1.000
_cell.length_c   1.000
_cell.angle_alpha   90.00
_cell.angle_beta   90.00
_cell.angle_gamma   90.00
#
_symmetry.space_group_name_H-M   'P 1'
#
loop_
_entity.id
_entity.type
_entity.pdbx_description
1 polymer ?
#
loop_
_entity_poly.entity_id
_entity_poly.type
_entity_poly.pdbx_seq_one_letter_code
_entity_poly.pdbx_strand_id
1 'polypeptide(L)'
;MSTGRPSETVKWVGLWLDRTLSGRKHIESRAADTGSVYKPLARLNRSVARCITGSFRTASLAALEKEAAILPAQLRIERDALLTITHCRPKKPKLASILHYVERIPGVRWPPNVPARSQRLRTRGTARQLDEAEGKNVPFDSSLGMEPIFPVYAAPWSSPLPVTTAIPGKEEALRALHVALGDNRRNGAAWYTDGSLLDGRAVPLEGGEVCEGEMEGLLHATEQTLADGHDDILCVADSQAALRGILSTSLRSGQFHAIRYDTLIRNALISSPHLALLNLWTPAHIGTTGYELADAAAKEATTLDPDPSGFISLTSTRRLIHLQILSEWDEAWKRSKTGNALDRRINKSPPSLNPIPLCSSPTIARQTSSTISQLRTGPSHLNAYRFKAGFIKSPECEACGAAYETRDRFLLECSAWESFRKPLYAAAKEAGLFGPLHVSPLLCEPKLLRATAAFIEATGRFA
;
A
#
# COMPACT_ATOMS: atom_id res chain seq x y z
N MET A 1 62.36 -16.21 14.47
CA MET A 1 61.59 -14.97 14.64
C MET A 1 61.66 -14.17 13.35
N SER A 2 60.58 -14.17 12.56
CA SER A 2 60.32 -13.18 11.52
C SER A 2 58.80 -13.09 11.36
N THR A 3 58.17 -12.31 12.22
CA THR A 3 56.75 -12.00 12.17
C THR A 3 56.48 -11.08 10.99
N GLY A 4 56.20 -11.68 9.83
CA GLY A 4 55.68 -10.94 8.67
C GLY A 4 54.32 -10.35 9.03
N ARG A 5 54.25 -9.02 9.19
CA ARG A 5 52.98 -8.30 9.26
C ARG A 5 52.27 -8.50 7.91
N PRO A 6 51.02 -8.99 7.86
CA PRO A 6 50.27 -9.04 6.61
C PRO A 6 50.03 -7.62 6.10
N SER A 7 50.28 -7.40 4.80
CA SER A 7 50.10 -6.12 4.11
C SER A 7 48.70 -5.54 4.34
N GLU A 8 48.61 -4.21 4.49
CA GLU A 8 47.42 -3.45 4.92
C GLU A 8 46.20 -3.55 4.01
N THR A 9 46.26 -4.27 2.90
CA THR A 9 45.13 -4.49 1.99
C THR A 9 45.19 -5.91 1.44
N VAL A 10 44.17 -6.71 1.77
CA VAL A 10 43.98 -8.05 1.21
C VAL A 10 42.80 -7.97 0.25
N LYS A 11 43.09 -8.11 -1.05
CA LYS A 11 42.09 -8.12 -2.12
C LYS A 11 41.67 -9.58 -2.36
N TRP A 12 40.47 -9.94 -1.93
CA TRP A 12 39.88 -11.24 -2.23
C TRP A 12 38.51 -11.03 -2.87
N VAL A 13 38.34 -11.53 -4.09
CA VAL A 13 37.04 -11.73 -4.76
C VAL A 13 36.08 -10.53 -4.65
N GLY A 14 36.55 -9.33 -5.01
CA GLY A 14 35.73 -8.13 -5.09
C GLY A 14 35.28 -7.50 -3.76
N LEU A 15 35.66 -8.06 -2.61
CA LEU A 15 35.38 -7.51 -1.27
C LEU A 15 36.62 -6.79 -0.71
N TRP A 16 36.42 -5.57 -0.23
CA TRP A 16 37.46 -4.73 0.38
C TRP A 16 37.28 -4.73 1.90
N LEU A 17 38.31 -5.15 2.64
CA LEU A 17 38.30 -5.12 4.11
C LEU A 17 39.17 -3.96 4.61
N ASP A 18 38.54 -2.84 4.98
CA ASP A 18 39.22 -1.69 5.59
C ASP A 18 39.23 -1.82 7.12
N ARG A 19 40.39 -2.18 7.66
CA ARG A 19 40.60 -2.39 9.11
C ARG A 19 40.72 -1.09 9.90
N THR A 20 41.03 0.04 9.26
CA THR A 20 41.28 1.33 9.95
C THR A 20 40.06 2.25 9.91
N LEU A 21 38.95 1.81 9.31
CA LEU A 21 37.74 2.61 9.08
C LEU A 21 38.03 3.90 8.29
N SER A 22 39.09 3.94 7.48
CA SER A 22 39.41 5.10 6.63
C SER A 22 38.28 5.46 5.64
N GLY A 23 37.50 4.47 5.21
CA GLY A 23 36.28 4.61 4.42
C GLY A 23 35.13 5.31 5.15
N ARG A 24 35.21 5.53 6.47
CA ARG A 24 34.20 6.27 7.24
C ARG A 24 34.08 7.72 6.76
N LYS A 25 35.22 8.39 6.48
CA LYS A 25 35.23 9.74 5.89
C LYS A 25 34.68 9.75 4.46
N HIS A 26 34.93 8.70 3.67
CA HIS A 26 34.38 8.56 2.32
C HIS A 26 32.86 8.30 2.33
N ILE A 27 32.37 7.50 3.28
CA ILE A 27 30.94 7.25 3.49
C ILE A 27 30.25 8.50 4.06
N GLU A 28 30.87 9.23 4.97
CA GLU A 28 30.36 10.50 5.52
C GLU A 28 30.34 11.61 4.45
N SER A 29 31.36 11.68 3.60
CA SER A 29 31.38 12.52 2.39
C SER A 29 30.29 12.13 1.39
N ARG A 30 30.10 10.82 1.12
CA ARG A 30 29.02 10.35 0.25
C ARG A 30 27.63 10.50 0.85
N ALA A 31 27.52 10.45 2.18
CA ALA A 31 26.30 10.74 2.91
C ALA A 31 25.96 12.24 2.86
N ALA A 32 26.95 13.13 2.93
CA ALA A 32 26.77 14.56 2.67
C ALA A 32 26.39 14.84 1.20
N ASP A 33 26.90 14.04 0.25
CA ASP A 33 26.50 14.04 -1.17
C ASP A 33 25.13 13.41 -1.45
N THR A 34 24.38 12.90 -0.47
CA THR A 34 23.02 12.38 -0.75
C THR A 34 22.10 13.46 -1.34
N GLY A 35 22.31 14.74 -0.98
CA GLY A 35 21.67 15.89 -1.65
C GLY A 35 21.98 16.01 -3.15
N SER A 36 23.11 15.47 -3.60
CA SER A 36 23.51 15.36 -5.02
C SER A 36 22.68 14.31 -5.76
N VAL A 37 22.36 13.16 -5.14
CA VAL A 37 21.59 12.06 -5.77
C VAL A 37 20.11 12.41 -5.94
N TYR A 38 19.53 13.15 -4.99
CA TYR A 38 18.12 13.54 -5.07
C TYR A 38 17.83 14.56 -6.17
N LYS A 39 18.80 15.43 -6.50
CA LYS A 39 18.59 16.50 -7.49
C LYS A 39 18.29 15.96 -8.90
N PRO A 40 19.07 15.00 -9.46
CA PRO A 40 18.74 14.34 -10.72
C PRO A 40 17.38 13.63 -10.68
N LEU A 41 17.08 12.90 -9.61
CA LEU A 41 15.81 12.17 -9.50
C LEU A 41 14.60 13.11 -9.40
N ALA A 42 14.73 14.24 -8.69
CA ALA A 42 13.70 15.26 -8.65
C ALA A 42 13.52 15.95 -10.02
N ARG A 43 14.61 16.16 -10.77
CA ARG A 43 14.52 16.65 -12.17
C ARG A 43 13.82 15.64 -13.07
N LEU A 44 14.12 14.35 -12.93
CA LEU A 44 13.45 13.28 -13.67
C LEU A 44 11.97 13.21 -13.31
N ASN A 45 11.62 13.18 -12.02
CA ASN A 45 10.23 13.24 -11.55
C ASN A 45 9.49 14.44 -12.15
N ARG A 46 10.11 15.63 -12.14
CA ARG A 46 9.53 16.82 -12.78
C ARG A 46 9.26 16.61 -14.26
N SER A 47 10.21 16.01 -14.99
CA SER A 47 10.06 15.75 -16.42
C SER A 47 8.93 14.78 -16.69
N VAL A 48 8.91 13.65 -15.98
CA VAL A 48 7.88 12.61 -16.10
C VAL A 48 6.50 13.15 -15.74
N ALA A 49 6.38 13.85 -14.62
CA ALA A 49 5.12 14.43 -14.18
C ALA A 49 4.58 15.44 -15.21
N ARG A 50 5.45 16.27 -15.82
CA ARG A 50 5.04 17.18 -16.90
C ARG A 50 4.59 16.43 -18.16
N CYS A 51 5.22 15.32 -18.52
CA CYS A 51 4.76 14.51 -19.64
C CYS A 51 3.39 13.89 -19.36
N ILE A 52 3.14 13.47 -18.12
CA ILE A 52 1.86 12.89 -17.69
C ILE A 52 0.75 13.94 -17.62
N THR A 53 1.02 15.13 -17.09
CA THR A 53 -0.02 16.16 -16.89
C THR A 53 -0.12 17.15 -18.04
N GLY A 54 0.85 17.21 -18.94
CA GLY A 54 0.96 18.25 -19.97
C GLY A 54 1.23 19.65 -19.39
N SER A 55 1.68 19.76 -18.14
CA SER A 55 1.84 21.05 -17.47
C SER A 55 3.13 21.80 -17.86
N PHE A 56 3.08 23.12 -17.63
CA PHE A 56 4.17 24.05 -17.92
C PHE A 56 5.42 23.85 -17.05
N ARG A 57 6.57 24.36 -17.51
CA ARG A 57 7.86 24.34 -16.78
C ARG A 57 7.81 25.10 -15.45
N THR A 58 6.91 26.07 -15.36
CA THR A 58 6.66 26.96 -14.24
C THR A 58 5.75 26.35 -13.16
N ALA A 59 5.14 25.18 -13.41
CA ALA A 59 4.37 24.47 -12.41
C ALA A 59 5.28 23.98 -11.28
N SER A 60 4.79 24.05 -10.03
CA SER A 60 5.59 23.60 -8.89
C SER A 60 5.74 22.07 -8.90
N LEU A 61 6.91 21.58 -8.48
CA LEU A 61 7.18 20.14 -8.48
C LEU A 61 6.17 19.37 -7.62
N ALA A 62 5.89 19.87 -6.41
CA ALA A 62 4.92 19.23 -5.52
C ALA A 62 3.54 19.12 -6.17
N ALA A 63 3.08 20.16 -6.87
CA ALA A 63 1.81 20.16 -7.59
C ALA A 63 1.78 19.09 -8.69
N LEU A 64 2.86 19.01 -9.45
CA LEU A 64 3.02 18.01 -10.52
C LEU A 64 3.05 16.59 -9.97
N GLU A 65 3.77 16.35 -8.86
CA GLU A 65 3.84 15.05 -8.19
C GLU A 65 2.46 14.60 -7.69
N LYS A 66 1.69 15.49 -7.04
CA LYS A 66 0.31 15.21 -6.61
C LYS A 66 -0.61 14.93 -7.79
N GLU A 67 -0.58 15.78 -8.82
CA GLU A 67 -1.47 15.67 -9.98
C GLU A 67 -1.16 14.43 -10.83
N ALA A 68 0.12 14.06 -10.97
CA ALA A 68 0.55 12.87 -11.71
C ALA A 68 0.48 11.58 -10.88
N ALA A 69 0.10 11.65 -9.60
CA ALA A 69 0.15 10.53 -8.65
C ALA A 69 1.54 9.87 -8.56
N ILE A 70 2.60 10.68 -8.58
CA ILE A 70 3.99 10.22 -8.47
C ILE A 70 4.54 10.60 -7.10
N LEU A 71 5.07 9.61 -6.38
CA LEU A 71 5.77 9.84 -5.12
C LEU A 71 6.99 10.77 -5.31
N PRO A 72 7.21 11.73 -4.38
CA PRO A 72 8.44 12.49 -4.30
C PRO A 72 9.66 11.56 -4.29
N ALA A 73 10.74 11.97 -4.97
CA ALA A 73 11.91 11.13 -5.17
C ALA A 73 12.49 10.58 -3.86
N GLN A 74 12.49 11.38 -2.80
CA GLN A 74 12.93 10.98 -1.46
C GLN A 74 12.06 9.85 -0.90
N LEU A 75 10.73 10.05 -0.89
CA LEU A 75 9.78 9.07 -0.36
C LEU A 75 9.74 7.78 -1.17
N ARG A 76 9.98 7.85 -2.49
CA ARG A 76 10.12 6.66 -3.34
C ARG A 76 11.33 5.82 -2.93
N ILE A 77 12.50 6.45 -2.77
CA ILE A 77 13.71 5.75 -2.32
C ILE A 77 13.50 5.13 -0.94
N GLU A 78 12.89 5.88 -0.03
CA GLU A 78 12.61 5.41 1.33
C GLU A 78 11.69 4.19 1.32
N ARG A 79 10.57 4.27 0.59
CA ARG A 79 9.67 3.12 0.38
C ARG A 79 10.43 1.92 -0.17
N ASP A 80 11.22 2.10 -1.23
CA ASP A 80 11.92 1.01 -1.91
C ASP A 80 13.02 0.40 -1.01
N ALA A 81 13.71 1.22 -0.22
CA ALA A 81 14.66 0.77 0.78
C ALA A 81 13.98 -0.04 1.88
N LEU A 82 12.84 0.44 2.41
CA LEU A 82 12.08 -0.26 3.43
C LEU A 82 11.59 -1.61 2.92
N LEU A 83 11.00 -1.65 1.72
CA LEU A 83 10.56 -2.88 1.07
C LEU A 83 11.75 -3.84 0.83
N THR A 84 12.90 -3.35 0.38
CA THR A 84 14.09 -4.20 0.18
C THR A 84 14.56 -4.82 1.49
N ILE A 85 14.53 -4.07 2.60
CA ILE A 85 14.91 -4.59 3.93
C ILE A 85 13.95 -5.71 4.37
N THR A 86 12.66 -5.64 4.05
CA THR A 86 11.70 -6.72 4.34
C THR A 86 12.11 -8.05 3.69
N HIS A 87 12.74 -7.99 2.52
CA HIS A 87 13.22 -9.16 1.78
C HIS A 87 14.59 -9.66 2.25
N CYS A 88 15.52 -8.77 2.62
CA CYS A 88 16.92 -9.13 2.85
C CYS A 88 17.26 -9.53 4.30
N ARG A 89 16.37 -9.30 5.28
CA ARG A 89 16.54 -9.59 6.73
C ARG A 89 17.99 -9.61 7.22
N PRO A 90 18.56 -8.46 7.58
CA PRO A 90 19.94 -8.41 8.06
C PRO A 90 20.09 -9.24 9.34
N LYS A 91 21.15 -10.07 9.41
CA LYS A 91 21.51 -10.89 10.59
C LYS A 91 21.72 -10.08 11.89
N LYS A 92 21.74 -8.74 11.83
CA LYS A 92 21.94 -7.87 13.00
C LYS A 92 20.59 -7.55 13.66
N PRO A 93 20.40 -7.83 14.97
CA PRO A 93 19.13 -7.65 15.66
C PRO A 93 18.60 -6.20 15.60
N LYS A 94 19.47 -5.19 15.62
CA LYS A 94 19.11 -3.76 15.53
C LYS A 94 18.43 -3.32 14.22
N LEU A 95 18.51 -4.13 13.16
CA LEU A 95 17.89 -3.90 11.85
C LEU A 95 16.88 -5.01 11.51
N ALA A 96 16.60 -5.93 12.45
CA ALA A 96 15.90 -7.19 12.17
C ALA A 96 14.39 -7.03 11.97
N SER A 97 13.80 -5.91 12.42
CA SER A 97 12.38 -5.62 12.21
C SER A 97 12.18 -4.29 11.50
N ILE A 98 11.55 -4.35 10.32
CA ILE A 98 11.23 -3.15 9.54
C ILE A 98 10.25 -2.22 10.27
N LEU A 99 9.45 -2.75 11.21
CA LEU A 99 8.48 -2.02 12.01
C LEU A 99 9.14 -0.94 12.88
N HIS A 100 10.42 -1.12 13.17
CA HIS A 100 11.24 -0.10 13.82
C HIS A 100 11.31 1.19 13.00
N TYR A 101 11.22 1.10 11.68
CA TYR A 101 11.35 2.24 10.77
C TYR A 101 10.01 2.90 10.40
N VAL A 102 8.87 2.29 10.74
CA VAL A 102 7.53 2.76 10.31
C VAL A 102 6.78 3.45 11.43
N GLU A 103 6.51 4.76 11.37
CA GLU A 103 5.89 5.50 12.48
C GLU A 103 4.50 4.97 12.88
N ARG A 104 4.12 5.21 14.15
CA ARG A 104 2.78 4.81 14.62
C ARG A 104 1.72 5.71 13.97
N ILE A 105 0.98 5.15 13.01
CA ILE A 105 -0.10 5.83 12.29
C ILE A 105 -1.38 5.81 13.15
N PRO A 106 -2.10 6.94 13.29
CA PRO A 106 -3.38 6.99 14.00
C PRO A 106 -4.41 6.00 13.45
N GLY A 107 -5.21 5.40 14.33
CA GLY A 107 -6.23 4.41 13.96
C GLY A 107 -5.67 3.00 13.71
N VAL A 108 -4.39 2.86 13.34
CA VAL A 108 -3.76 1.55 13.24
C VAL A 108 -3.47 1.03 14.64
N ARG A 109 -4.05 -0.12 15.01
CA ARG A 109 -3.63 -0.87 16.20
C ARG A 109 -2.19 -1.34 15.98
N TRP A 110 -1.27 -0.98 16.87
CA TRP A 110 0.12 -1.41 16.81
C TRP A 110 0.38 -2.46 17.88
N PRO A 111 1.18 -3.51 17.61
CA PRO A 111 1.63 -4.40 18.66
C PRO A 111 2.31 -3.61 19.78
N PRO A 112 2.06 -3.97 21.06
CA PRO A 112 2.53 -3.21 22.21
C PRO A 112 4.06 -3.12 22.27
N ASN A 113 4.76 -4.09 21.67
CA ASN A 113 6.23 -4.14 21.56
C ASN A 113 6.82 -3.23 20.46
N VAL A 114 6.01 -2.54 19.64
CA VAL A 114 6.52 -1.58 18.65
C VAL A 114 6.93 -0.26 19.35
N PRO A 115 8.22 0.11 19.42
CA PRO A 115 8.67 1.27 20.20
C PRO A 115 8.11 2.60 19.69
N ALA A 116 8.09 3.65 20.51
CA ALA A 116 7.67 4.98 20.07
C ALA A 116 8.69 5.63 19.11
N ARG A 117 8.25 6.64 18.34
CA ARG A 117 9.08 7.36 17.34
C ARG A 117 10.46 7.79 17.87
N SER A 118 10.53 8.20 19.13
CA SER A 118 11.74 8.70 19.79
C SER A 118 12.79 7.62 20.08
N GLN A 119 12.41 6.34 20.03
CA GLN A 119 13.26 5.21 20.45
C GLN A 119 13.79 4.40 19.25
N ARG A 120 13.64 4.91 18.02
CA ARG A 120 13.94 4.18 16.79
C ARG A 120 15.21 4.64 16.07
N LEU A 121 15.92 3.69 15.47
CA LEU A 121 17.12 3.91 14.66
C LEU A 121 16.68 4.54 13.36
N ARG A 122 16.99 5.82 13.16
CA ARG A 122 16.83 6.45 11.85
C ARG A 122 17.92 5.90 10.92
N THR A 123 17.52 5.45 9.73
CA THR A 123 18.49 5.21 8.66
C THR A 123 19.21 6.52 8.36
N ARG A 124 20.53 6.55 8.57
CA ARG A 124 21.41 7.67 8.18
C ARG A 124 21.10 8.04 6.72
N GLY A 125 20.58 9.25 6.50
CA GLY A 125 20.22 9.75 5.16
C GLY A 125 18.89 10.49 5.09
N THR A 126 18.02 10.38 6.11
CA THR A 126 16.86 11.26 6.26
C THR A 126 17.35 12.63 6.72
N ALA A 127 17.14 13.68 5.93
CA ALA A 127 17.51 15.05 6.26
C ALA A 127 16.73 15.57 7.49
N ARG A 128 17.24 15.26 8.68
CA ARG A 128 17.17 16.05 9.91
C ARG A 128 18.36 15.59 10.76
N GLN A 129 19.24 16.54 11.05
CA GLN A 129 20.48 16.37 11.82
C GLN A 129 20.29 15.41 13.00
N LEU A 130 21.19 14.44 13.10
CA LEU A 130 21.39 13.60 14.28
C LEU A 130 22.65 14.13 14.95
N ASP A 131 22.49 15.03 15.92
CA ASP A 131 23.43 15.07 17.03
C ASP A 131 23.04 13.95 18.00
N GLU A 132 24.06 13.21 18.44
CA GLU A 132 24.11 12.53 19.72
C GLU A 132 23.04 11.45 20.01
N ALA A 133 23.26 10.25 19.48
CA ALA A 133 22.73 9.03 20.10
C ALA A 133 23.79 7.92 20.09
N GLU A 134 25.01 8.24 20.54
CA GLU A 134 25.91 7.26 21.15
C GLU A 134 25.60 7.25 22.66
N GLY A 135 25.32 6.09 23.25
CA GLY A 135 25.42 5.93 24.71
C GLY A 135 24.33 5.16 25.46
N LYS A 136 23.25 4.67 24.84
CA LYS A 136 22.28 3.82 25.55
C LYS A 136 22.21 2.42 24.95
N ASN A 137 23.04 1.52 25.50
CA ASN A 137 22.81 0.07 25.43
C ASN A 137 21.56 -0.25 26.25
N VAL A 138 20.39 -0.05 25.65
CA VAL A 138 19.16 -0.70 26.14
C VAL A 138 19.20 -2.14 25.63
N PRO A 139 19.07 -3.17 26.49
CA PRO A 139 18.90 -4.55 26.05
C PRO A 139 17.70 -4.60 25.10
N PHE A 140 17.96 -5.02 23.86
CA PHE A 140 17.01 -4.96 22.76
C PHE A 140 16.16 -6.23 22.77
N ASP A 141 14.85 -6.08 22.89
CA ASP A 141 13.92 -7.19 22.73
C ASP A 141 13.72 -7.46 21.22
N SER A 142 14.17 -8.62 20.77
CA SER A 142 14.00 -9.14 19.40
C SER A 142 12.60 -9.68 19.11
N SER A 143 11.64 -9.51 20.02
CA SER A 143 10.25 -10.00 19.91
C SER A 143 9.44 -9.41 18.75
N LEU A 144 9.91 -8.34 18.09
CA LEU A 144 9.29 -7.83 16.86
C LEU A 144 9.63 -8.71 15.64
N GLY A 145 9.21 -9.96 15.63
CA GLY A 145 9.42 -10.83 14.49
C GLY A 145 8.43 -10.48 13.37
N MET A 146 8.94 -10.00 12.23
CA MET A 146 8.19 -10.21 10.99
C MET A 146 8.11 -11.72 10.74
N GLU A 147 7.02 -12.20 10.15
CA GLU A 147 6.78 -13.60 9.82
C GLU A 147 8.02 -14.27 9.20
N PRO A 148 8.63 -15.30 9.79
CA PRO A 148 9.82 -15.92 9.23
C PRO A 148 9.55 -16.54 7.86
N ILE A 149 10.39 -16.19 6.88
CA ILE A 149 10.39 -16.80 5.55
C ILE A 149 11.58 -17.73 5.43
N PHE A 150 11.30 -18.97 5.04
CA PHE A 150 12.28 -20.04 4.92
C PHE A 150 12.57 -20.28 3.42
N PRO A 151 13.78 -19.93 2.93
CA PRO A 151 14.17 -20.07 1.52
C PRO A 151 13.99 -21.49 0.96
N VAL A 152 14.25 -22.48 1.80
CA VAL A 152 14.09 -23.91 1.48
C VAL A 152 13.39 -24.54 2.67
N TYR A 153 12.14 -24.95 2.48
CA TYR A 153 11.38 -25.68 3.49
C TYR A 153 11.33 -27.18 3.16
N ALA A 154 10.81 -27.50 1.99
CA ALA A 154 10.68 -28.87 1.50
C ALA A 154 11.55 -29.08 0.25
N ALA A 155 12.03 -30.30 0.05
CA ALA A 155 12.73 -30.66 -1.16
C ALA A 155 11.78 -30.60 -2.38
N PRO A 156 12.27 -30.29 -3.60
CA PRO A 156 11.42 -30.23 -4.79
C PRO A 156 10.66 -31.53 -5.10
N TRP A 157 11.15 -32.67 -4.61
CA TRP A 157 10.55 -33.99 -4.78
C TRP A 157 9.73 -34.45 -3.57
N SER A 158 9.48 -33.57 -2.59
CA SER A 158 8.60 -33.89 -1.46
C SER A 158 7.18 -34.18 -1.96
N SER A 159 6.56 -35.23 -1.42
CA SER A 159 5.19 -35.57 -1.77
C SER A 159 4.22 -34.45 -1.35
N PRO A 160 3.21 -34.14 -2.17
CA PRO A 160 2.19 -33.17 -1.80
C PRO A 160 1.51 -33.61 -0.50
N LEU A 161 1.07 -32.63 0.28
CA LEU A 161 0.32 -32.89 1.50
C LEU A 161 -0.98 -33.64 1.15
N PRO A 162 -1.34 -34.74 1.83
CA PRO A 162 -2.52 -35.54 1.50
C PRO A 162 -3.80 -34.89 2.05
N VAL A 163 -4.05 -33.65 1.61
CA VAL A 163 -5.22 -32.85 1.93
C VAL A 163 -6.08 -32.74 0.69
N THR A 164 -7.33 -33.16 0.78
CA THR A 164 -8.29 -32.95 -0.30
C THR A 164 -8.77 -31.52 -0.26
N THR A 165 -8.71 -30.81 -1.40
CA THR A 165 -9.22 -29.44 -1.50
C THR A 165 -10.26 -29.36 -2.59
N ALA A 166 -11.47 -28.93 -2.24
CA ALA A 166 -12.58 -28.76 -3.15
C ALA A 166 -12.90 -27.27 -3.30
N ILE A 167 -12.76 -26.74 -4.53
CA ILE A 167 -13.13 -25.37 -4.88
C ILE A 167 -14.17 -25.41 -6.01
N PRO A 168 -15.42 -25.83 -5.70
CA PRO A 168 -16.47 -25.96 -6.68
C PRO A 168 -17.02 -24.59 -7.14
N GLY A 169 -17.86 -24.59 -8.18
CA GLY A 169 -18.61 -23.39 -8.56
C GLY A 169 -19.59 -22.94 -7.47
N LYS A 170 -20.01 -21.67 -7.50
CA LYS A 170 -20.90 -21.07 -6.48
C LYS A 170 -22.14 -21.91 -6.17
N GLU A 171 -22.81 -22.42 -7.22
CA GLU A 171 -24.04 -23.20 -7.10
C GLU A 171 -23.81 -24.64 -6.61
N GLU A 172 -22.61 -25.17 -6.81
CA GLU A 172 -22.21 -26.54 -6.42
C GLU A 172 -21.66 -26.59 -5.00
N ALA A 173 -21.12 -25.48 -4.49
CA ALA A 173 -20.49 -25.39 -3.18
C ALA A 173 -21.42 -25.82 -2.03
N LEU A 174 -22.69 -25.39 -2.05
CA LEU A 174 -23.68 -25.77 -1.03
C LEU A 174 -24.02 -27.26 -1.11
N ARG A 175 -24.10 -27.82 -2.31
CA ARG A 175 -24.34 -29.26 -2.49
C ARG A 175 -23.16 -30.06 -1.96
N ALA A 176 -21.94 -29.64 -2.29
CA ALA A 176 -20.72 -30.25 -1.78
C ALA A 176 -20.63 -30.18 -0.25
N LEU A 177 -21.01 -29.04 0.35
CA LEU A 177 -21.08 -28.89 1.81
C LEU A 177 -22.14 -29.82 2.42
N HIS A 178 -23.34 -29.87 1.84
CA HIS A 178 -24.41 -30.74 2.32
C HIS A 178 -24.02 -32.22 2.26
N VAL A 179 -23.37 -32.65 1.17
CA VAL A 179 -22.83 -34.01 1.05
C VAL A 179 -21.75 -34.27 2.10
N ALA A 180 -20.79 -33.35 2.26
CA ALA A 180 -19.70 -33.50 3.21
C ALA A 180 -20.13 -33.53 4.69
N LEU A 181 -21.26 -32.89 5.02
CA LEU A 181 -21.90 -32.92 6.35
C LEU A 181 -22.86 -34.11 6.53
N GLY A 182 -23.47 -34.58 5.44
CA GLY A 182 -24.42 -35.70 5.44
C GLY A 182 -23.75 -37.08 5.41
N ASP A 183 -22.49 -37.16 4.96
CA ASP A 183 -21.67 -38.34 5.18
C ASP A 183 -21.51 -38.58 6.68
N ASN A 184 -21.87 -39.79 7.13
CA ASN A 184 -21.88 -40.16 8.54
C ASN A 184 -20.43 -40.30 9.03
N ARG A 185 -19.78 -39.16 9.33
CA ARG A 185 -18.39 -39.07 9.80
C ARG A 185 -18.26 -39.82 11.11
N ARG A 186 -17.70 -41.02 11.05
CA ARG A 186 -17.65 -41.95 12.20
C ARG A 186 -16.92 -41.35 13.42
N ASN A 187 -15.98 -40.42 13.18
CA ASN A 187 -15.20 -39.69 14.17
C ASN A 187 -14.70 -38.35 13.59
N GLY A 188 -15.61 -37.45 13.19
CA GLY A 188 -15.22 -36.23 12.48
C GLY A 188 -15.79 -34.93 13.02
N ALA A 189 -15.07 -33.84 12.75
CA ALA A 189 -15.44 -32.47 13.11
C ALA A 189 -15.50 -31.57 11.88
N ALA A 190 -16.41 -30.60 11.89
CA ALA A 190 -16.58 -29.61 10.84
C ALA A 190 -16.38 -28.19 11.40
N TRP A 191 -15.49 -27.43 10.77
CA TRP A 191 -15.12 -26.07 11.18
C TRP A 191 -15.41 -25.08 10.07
N TYR A 192 -15.85 -23.89 10.45
CA TYR A 192 -16.09 -22.76 9.55
C TYR A 192 -15.10 -21.65 9.90
N THR A 193 -14.48 -21.04 8.88
CA THR A 193 -13.56 -19.90 9.05
C THR A 193 -14.05 -18.73 8.19
N ASP A 194 -14.03 -17.52 8.77
CA ASP A 194 -14.45 -16.25 8.14
C ASP A 194 -13.32 -15.19 8.22
N GLY A 195 -12.08 -15.66 8.39
CA GLY A 195 -10.90 -14.81 8.19
C GLY A 195 -10.55 -13.78 9.24
N SER A 196 -11.20 -13.81 10.40
CA SER A 196 -10.66 -13.11 11.57
C SER A 196 -10.48 -14.09 12.73
N LEU A 197 -9.21 -14.33 13.05
CA LEU A 197 -8.65 -14.92 14.27
C LEU A 197 -9.65 -15.49 15.30
N LEU A 198 -9.66 -16.82 15.47
CA LEU A 198 -10.24 -17.49 16.64
C LEU A 198 -9.21 -17.56 17.79
N ASP A 199 -9.67 -17.37 19.02
CA ASP A 199 -8.97 -17.55 20.30
C ASP A 199 -7.70 -16.74 20.57
N GLY A 200 -7.86 -15.41 20.71
CA GLY A 200 -6.98 -14.58 21.56
C GLY A 200 -5.51 -14.44 21.14
N ARG A 201 -5.09 -15.10 20.04
CA ARG A 201 -3.74 -15.04 19.47
C ARG A 201 -3.70 -14.10 18.28
N ALA A 202 -4.22 -12.90 18.45
CA ALA A 202 -4.30 -11.92 17.38
C ALA A 202 -2.95 -11.24 17.16
N VAL A 203 -2.57 -10.96 15.92
CA VAL A 203 -1.84 -9.71 15.63
C VAL A 203 -2.80 -8.84 14.82
N PRO A 204 -3.74 -8.13 15.46
CA PRO A 204 -4.65 -7.23 14.81
C PRO A 204 -3.85 -6.00 14.44
N LEU A 205 -3.28 -6.01 13.24
CA LEU A 205 -3.18 -4.79 12.47
C LEU A 205 -4.50 -4.72 11.70
N GLU A 206 -5.39 -3.77 12.02
CA GLU A 206 -6.60 -3.53 11.21
C GLU A 206 -6.22 -3.48 9.72
N GLY A 207 -6.54 -4.54 8.97
CA GLY A 207 -6.10 -4.75 7.59
C GLY A 207 -4.96 -5.77 7.38
N GLY A 208 -4.77 -6.77 8.24
CA GLY A 208 -4.19 -8.05 7.81
C GLY A 208 -5.06 -8.60 6.68
N GLU A 209 -4.46 -9.01 5.57
CA GLU A 209 -5.25 -9.53 4.45
C GLU A 209 -6.08 -10.71 4.95
N VAL A 210 -7.40 -10.66 4.73
CA VAL A 210 -8.42 -11.67 5.10
C VAL A 210 -7.90 -13.11 4.94
N CYS A 211 -7.09 -13.34 3.91
CA CYS A 211 -6.38 -14.57 3.60
C CYS A 211 -5.54 -15.18 4.75
N GLU A 212 -4.76 -14.38 5.49
CA GLU A 212 -3.85 -14.90 6.54
C GLU A 212 -4.59 -15.24 7.83
N GLY A 213 -5.61 -14.45 8.18
CA GLY A 213 -6.51 -14.76 9.28
C GLY A 213 -7.25 -16.08 9.03
N GLU A 214 -7.69 -16.33 7.79
CA GLU A 214 -8.29 -17.61 7.41
C GLU A 214 -7.29 -18.77 7.48
N MET A 215 -6.05 -18.55 7.03
CA MET A 215 -5.00 -19.57 7.15
C MET A 215 -4.75 -19.97 8.62
N GLU A 216 -4.69 -19.00 9.54
CA GLU A 216 -4.53 -19.29 10.96
C GLU A 216 -5.78 -19.97 11.56
N GLY A 217 -6.97 -19.63 11.08
CA GLY A 217 -8.22 -20.31 11.43
C GLY A 217 -8.25 -21.78 10.98
N LEU A 218 -7.84 -22.06 9.74
CA LEU A 218 -7.71 -23.43 9.22
C LEU A 218 -6.71 -24.26 10.03
N LEU A 219 -5.59 -23.62 10.41
CA LEU A 219 -4.57 -24.25 11.24
C LEU A 219 -5.10 -24.59 12.63
N HIS A 220 -5.69 -23.62 13.34
CA HIS A 220 -6.25 -23.86 14.69
C HIS A 220 -7.39 -24.88 14.68
N ALA A 221 -8.30 -24.81 13.71
CA ALA A 221 -9.36 -25.80 13.54
C ALA A 221 -8.78 -27.22 13.42
N THR A 222 -7.70 -27.37 12.64
CA THR A 222 -7.03 -28.66 12.47
C THR A 222 -6.29 -29.08 13.74
N GLU A 223 -5.56 -28.17 14.40
CA GLU A 223 -4.87 -28.44 15.67
C GLU A 223 -5.84 -28.92 16.75
N GLN A 224 -6.97 -28.23 16.91
CA GLN A 224 -7.99 -28.56 17.92
C GLN A 224 -8.66 -29.90 17.63
N THR A 225 -9.06 -30.14 16.37
CA THR A 225 -9.69 -31.40 15.96
C THR A 225 -8.80 -32.61 16.22
N LEU A 226 -7.50 -32.48 15.91
CA LEU A 226 -6.51 -33.51 16.17
C LEU A 226 -6.28 -33.73 17.67
N ALA A 227 -6.30 -32.66 18.46
CA ALA A 227 -6.18 -32.74 19.92
C ALA A 227 -7.38 -33.45 20.56
N ASP A 228 -8.58 -33.25 20.00
CA ASP A 228 -9.82 -33.91 20.42
C ASP A 228 -9.90 -35.39 19.96
N GLY A 229 -8.93 -35.87 19.18
CA GLY A 229 -8.81 -37.27 18.76
C GLY A 229 -9.69 -37.63 17.56
N HIS A 230 -10.09 -36.64 16.76
CA HIS A 230 -10.85 -36.87 15.53
C HIS A 230 -9.93 -37.13 14.33
N ASP A 231 -10.31 -38.08 13.49
CA ASP A 231 -9.52 -38.50 12.31
C ASP A 231 -10.19 -38.12 10.98
N ASP A 232 -11.33 -37.41 11.01
CA ASP A 232 -12.03 -36.92 9.82
C ASP A 232 -12.38 -35.43 9.96
N ILE A 233 -11.64 -34.58 9.27
CA ILE A 233 -11.65 -33.12 9.43
C ILE A 233 -12.24 -32.46 8.18
N LEU A 234 -13.28 -31.65 8.38
CA LEU A 234 -13.81 -30.74 7.36
C LEU A 234 -13.55 -29.30 7.77
N CYS A 235 -12.77 -28.60 6.98
CA CYS A 235 -12.58 -27.16 7.14
C CYS A 235 -13.26 -26.44 5.97
N VAL A 236 -14.18 -25.54 6.31
CA VAL A 236 -14.95 -24.75 5.36
C VAL A 236 -14.48 -23.30 5.43
N ALA A 237 -14.06 -22.74 4.31
CA ALA A 237 -13.54 -21.37 4.21
C ALA A 237 -14.11 -20.65 2.99
N ASP A 238 -14.25 -19.33 3.08
CA ASP A 238 -14.77 -18.49 2.00
C ASP A 238 -13.68 -17.81 1.15
N SER A 239 -12.39 -17.85 1.55
CA SER A 239 -11.28 -17.47 0.68
C SER A 239 -10.62 -18.66 0.00
N GLN A 240 -10.83 -18.72 -1.31
CA GLN A 240 -10.05 -19.61 -2.18
C GLN A 240 -8.54 -19.30 -2.11
N ALA A 241 -8.16 -18.06 -1.81
CA ALA A 241 -6.76 -17.68 -1.68
C ALA A 241 -6.15 -18.26 -0.40
N ALA A 242 -6.92 -18.33 0.70
CA ALA A 242 -6.48 -18.94 1.95
C ALA A 242 -6.31 -20.45 1.82
N LEU A 243 -7.26 -21.14 1.17
CA LEU A 243 -7.18 -22.59 0.91
C LEU A 243 -5.98 -22.96 0.03
N ARG A 244 -5.73 -22.22 -1.06
CA ARG A 244 -4.51 -22.38 -1.88
C ARG A 244 -3.25 -21.90 -1.15
N GLY A 245 -3.45 -20.98 -0.21
CA GLY A 245 -2.48 -20.35 0.67
C GLY A 245 -1.82 -21.32 1.64
N ILE A 246 -2.65 -21.98 2.43
CA ILE A 246 -2.21 -22.87 3.50
C ILE A 246 -1.50 -24.12 2.98
N LEU A 247 -1.76 -24.52 1.72
CA LEU A 247 -1.17 -25.70 1.10
C LEU A 247 0.14 -25.46 0.35
N SER A 248 0.58 -24.21 0.18
CA SER A 248 1.81 -23.92 -0.56
C SER A 248 2.82 -23.18 0.31
N THR A 249 3.91 -23.89 0.61
CA THR A 249 5.07 -23.46 1.39
C THR A 249 6.09 -22.65 0.56
N SER A 250 5.66 -22.07 -0.57
CA SER A 250 6.49 -21.18 -1.40
C SER A 250 6.90 -19.89 -0.68
N LEU A 251 7.88 -19.15 -1.22
CA LEU A 251 8.38 -17.89 -0.64
C LEU A 251 7.37 -16.73 -0.78
N ARG A 252 6.40 -16.67 0.13
CA ARG A 252 5.34 -15.66 0.14
C ARG A 252 4.91 -15.31 1.58
N SER A 253 4.07 -14.27 1.70
CA SER A 253 3.38 -13.99 2.97
C SER A 253 2.46 -15.17 3.31
N GLY A 254 2.39 -15.51 4.59
CA GLY A 254 1.67 -16.68 5.09
C GLY A 254 2.39 -18.03 4.90
N GLN A 255 3.65 -18.02 4.44
CA GLN A 255 4.47 -19.24 4.37
C GLN A 255 4.61 -19.90 5.75
N PHE A 256 4.72 -19.12 6.82
CA PHE A 256 4.84 -19.65 8.17
C PHE A 256 3.61 -20.46 8.59
N HIS A 257 2.40 -19.96 8.29
CA HIS A 257 1.15 -20.69 8.50
C HIS A 257 1.11 -21.98 7.69
N ALA A 258 1.47 -21.91 6.40
CA ALA A 258 1.53 -23.09 5.53
C ALA A 258 2.53 -24.16 6.02
N ILE A 259 3.69 -23.74 6.53
CA ILE A 259 4.71 -24.63 7.11
C ILE A 259 4.20 -25.29 8.39
N ARG A 260 3.57 -24.52 9.29
CA ARG A 260 2.96 -25.08 10.51
C ARG A 260 1.89 -26.11 10.16
N TYR A 261 1.05 -25.79 9.19
CA TYR A 261 -0.01 -26.67 8.71
C TYR A 261 0.52 -27.97 8.09
N ASP A 262 1.51 -27.87 7.20
CA ASP A 262 2.17 -29.04 6.60
C ASP A 262 2.82 -29.92 7.68
N THR A 263 3.54 -29.30 8.63
CA THR A 263 4.19 -30.01 9.73
C THR A 263 3.19 -30.71 10.65
N LEU A 264 2.11 -30.01 11.02
CA LEU A 264 1.04 -30.53 11.86
C LEU A 264 0.41 -31.79 11.24
N ILE A 265 0.02 -31.71 9.97
CA ILE A 265 -0.66 -32.81 9.28
C ILE A 265 0.28 -33.99 9.07
N ARG A 266 1.53 -33.75 8.68
CA ARG A 266 2.52 -34.82 8.53
C ARG A 266 2.79 -35.53 9.85
N ASN A 267 2.86 -34.80 10.96
CA ASN A 267 3.01 -35.41 12.28
C ASN A 267 1.76 -36.21 12.69
N ALA A 268 0.57 -35.68 12.43
CA ALA A 268 -0.68 -36.36 12.72
C ALA A 268 -0.82 -37.68 11.94
N LEU A 269 -0.38 -37.71 10.68
CA LEU A 269 -0.39 -38.91 9.84
C LEU A 269 0.52 -40.04 10.35
N ILE A 270 1.54 -39.72 11.16
CA ILE A 270 2.38 -40.75 11.79
C ILE A 270 1.56 -41.51 12.85
N SER A 271 0.73 -40.80 13.61
CA SER A 271 -0.10 -41.37 14.68
C SER A 271 -1.42 -41.95 14.17
N SER A 272 -2.03 -41.29 13.18
CA SER A 272 -3.31 -41.65 12.56
C SER A 272 -3.16 -41.77 11.03
N PRO A 273 -2.76 -42.94 10.50
CA PRO A 273 -2.58 -43.14 9.06
C PRO A 273 -3.86 -42.99 8.22
N HIS A 274 -5.02 -43.01 8.86
CA HIS A 274 -6.35 -42.91 8.24
C HIS A 274 -6.94 -41.50 8.34
N LEU A 275 -6.16 -40.51 8.78
CA LEU A 275 -6.57 -39.11 8.85
C LEU A 275 -7.08 -38.64 7.47
N ALA A 276 -8.35 -38.25 7.43
CA ALA A 276 -8.98 -37.63 6.27
C ALA A 276 -9.15 -36.14 6.53
N LEU A 277 -8.64 -35.29 5.63
CA LEU A 277 -8.80 -33.85 5.71
C LEU A 277 -9.35 -33.29 4.40
N LEU A 278 -10.50 -32.61 4.50
CA LEU A 278 -11.17 -31.93 3.40
C LEU A 278 -11.24 -30.42 3.68
N ASN A 279 -10.56 -29.64 2.84
CA ASN A 279 -10.68 -28.20 2.75
C ASN A 279 -11.71 -27.85 1.67
N LEU A 280 -12.87 -27.32 2.06
CA LEU A 280 -13.96 -26.97 1.15
C LEU A 280 -14.14 -25.46 1.05
N TRP A 281 -14.10 -24.93 -0.17
CA TRP A 281 -14.52 -23.56 -0.42
C TRP A 281 -16.04 -23.45 -0.49
N THR A 282 -16.62 -22.47 0.19
CA THR A 282 -17.99 -22.04 -0.08
C THR A 282 -18.10 -20.52 -0.12
N PRO A 283 -19.07 -19.96 -0.88
CA PRO A 283 -19.25 -18.52 -0.92
C PRO A 283 -19.66 -17.97 0.45
N ALA A 284 -19.12 -16.80 0.80
CA ALA A 284 -19.50 -16.06 2.01
C ALA A 284 -21.01 -15.77 2.06
N HIS A 285 -21.56 -15.68 3.29
CA HIS A 285 -22.90 -15.16 3.59
C HIS A 285 -24.08 -15.87 2.89
N ILE A 286 -24.03 -17.19 2.72
CA ILE A 286 -25.18 -17.96 2.21
C ILE A 286 -26.16 -18.39 3.32
N GLY A 287 -26.13 -17.70 4.48
CA GLY A 287 -27.10 -17.92 5.57
C GLY A 287 -26.98 -19.27 6.27
N THR A 288 -25.81 -19.91 6.21
CA THR A 288 -25.51 -21.09 7.01
C THR A 288 -25.04 -20.66 8.40
N THR A 289 -25.69 -21.17 9.45
CA THR A 289 -25.40 -20.83 10.86
C THR A 289 -23.92 -20.93 11.23
N GLY A 290 -23.16 -21.86 10.65
CA GLY A 290 -21.72 -22.00 10.90
C GLY A 290 -20.90 -20.76 10.53
N TYR A 291 -21.21 -20.11 9.40
CA TYR A 291 -20.54 -18.87 9.00
C TYR A 291 -20.94 -17.69 9.88
N GLU A 292 -22.21 -17.59 10.29
CA GLU A 292 -22.66 -16.51 11.17
C GLU A 292 -21.96 -16.56 12.54
N LEU A 293 -21.75 -17.76 13.07
CA LEU A 293 -20.98 -17.98 14.29
C LEU A 293 -19.49 -17.66 14.10
N ALA A 294 -18.91 -18.08 12.97
CA ALA A 294 -17.50 -17.79 12.65
C ALA A 294 -17.27 -16.28 12.48
N ASP A 295 -18.14 -15.56 11.77
CA ASP A 295 -18.11 -14.10 11.57
C ASP A 295 -18.29 -13.34 12.90
N ALA A 296 -19.20 -13.81 13.76
CA ALA A 296 -19.38 -13.24 15.08
C ALA A 296 -18.12 -13.39 15.96
N ALA A 297 -17.55 -14.59 16.02
CA ALA A 297 -16.32 -14.85 16.77
C ALA A 297 -15.12 -14.06 16.20
N ALA A 298 -15.05 -13.98 14.87
CA ALA A 298 -14.09 -13.18 14.14
C ALA A 298 -14.15 -11.70 14.53
N LYS A 299 -15.35 -11.11 14.51
CA LYS A 299 -15.58 -9.72 14.93
C LYS A 299 -15.23 -9.48 16.39
N GLU A 300 -15.58 -10.41 17.28
CA GLU A 300 -15.23 -10.33 18.70
C GLU A 300 -13.70 -10.30 18.88
N ALA A 301 -12.97 -11.17 18.20
CA ALA A 301 -11.52 -11.23 18.29
C ALA A 301 -10.82 -9.96 17.79
N THR A 302 -11.40 -9.22 16.83
CA THR A 302 -10.84 -7.92 16.41
C THR A 302 -10.85 -6.86 17.51
N THR A 303 -11.67 -7.03 18.55
CA THR A 303 -11.72 -6.11 19.69
C THR A 303 -10.59 -6.33 20.68
N LEU A 304 -10.02 -7.54 20.72
CA LEU A 304 -8.93 -7.93 21.61
C LEU A 304 -7.59 -7.26 21.23
N ASP A 305 -6.70 -7.18 22.21
CA ASP A 305 -5.34 -6.69 21.98
C ASP A 305 -4.49 -7.72 21.21
N PRO A 306 -3.50 -7.25 20.41
CA PRO A 306 -2.50 -8.13 19.83
C PRO A 306 -1.79 -8.99 20.88
N ASP A 307 -1.72 -10.29 20.64
CA ASP A 307 -0.71 -11.17 21.21
C ASP A 307 0.69 -10.55 20.95
N PRO A 308 1.38 -10.13 22.03
CA PRO A 308 2.69 -9.52 21.93
C PRO A 308 3.78 -10.49 21.42
N SER A 309 3.51 -11.79 21.39
CA SER A 309 4.42 -12.83 20.90
C SER A 309 4.22 -13.19 19.42
N GLY A 310 3.12 -12.72 18.82
CA GLY A 310 2.77 -13.00 17.42
C GLY A 310 3.63 -12.22 16.42
N PHE A 311 3.86 -12.83 15.26
CA PHE A 311 4.60 -12.19 14.17
C PHE A 311 3.68 -11.31 13.30
N ILE A 312 4.22 -10.22 12.76
CA ILE A 312 3.54 -9.45 11.71
C ILE A 312 3.87 -10.04 10.35
N SER A 313 2.85 -10.34 9.55
CA SER A 313 3.03 -10.87 8.20
C SER A 313 3.72 -9.91 7.26
N LEU A 314 4.36 -10.45 6.21
CA LEU A 314 5.01 -9.62 5.21
C LEU A 314 4.03 -8.68 4.51
N THR A 315 2.80 -9.12 4.25
CA THR A 315 1.81 -8.26 3.61
C THR A 315 1.36 -7.13 4.52
N SER A 316 1.08 -7.43 5.79
CA SER A 316 0.72 -6.40 6.77
C SER A 316 1.84 -5.38 6.93
N THR A 317 3.09 -5.84 6.99
CA THR A 317 4.28 -4.99 6.96
C THR A 317 4.32 -4.08 5.73
N ARG A 318 4.13 -4.60 4.52
CA ARG A 318 4.13 -3.80 3.29
C ARG A 318 3.04 -2.74 3.29
N ARG A 319 1.86 -3.09 3.79
CA ARG A 319 0.75 -2.15 3.97
C ARG A 319 1.10 -1.03 4.93
N LEU A 320 1.72 -1.34 6.08
CA LEU A 320 2.17 -0.33 7.03
C LEU A 320 3.22 0.62 6.43
N ILE A 321 4.18 0.10 5.67
CA ILE A 321 5.15 0.92 4.93
C ILE A 321 4.41 1.85 3.96
N HIS A 322 3.46 1.31 3.19
CA HIS A 322 2.67 2.09 2.25
C HIS A 322 1.89 3.22 2.94
N LEU A 323 1.19 2.92 4.03
CA LEU A 323 0.43 3.92 4.79
C LEU A 323 1.35 5.00 5.37
N GLN A 324 2.52 4.63 5.88
CA GLN A 324 3.50 5.58 6.42
C GLN A 324 3.99 6.53 5.33
N ILE A 325 4.37 6.00 4.18
CA ILE A 325 4.85 6.79 3.04
C ILE A 325 3.76 7.76 2.56
N LEU A 326 2.50 7.34 2.53
CA LEU A 326 1.38 8.22 2.21
C LEU A 326 1.16 9.31 3.27
N SER A 327 1.25 8.96 4.56
CA SER A 327 1.14 9.91 5.66
C SER A 327 2.24 10.98 5.60
N GLU A 328 3.50 10.57 5.38
CA GLU A 328 4.62 11.48 5.23
C GLU A 328 4.49 12.36 3.99
N TRP A 329 3.96 11.81 2.89
CA TRP A 329 3.69 12.59 1.69
C TRP A 329 2.64 13.66 1.96
N ASP A 330 1.56 13.32 2.66
CA ASP A 330 0.52 14.28 3.05
C ASP A 330 1.07 15.38 3.98
N GLU A 331 1.90 15.03 4.97
CA GLU A 331 2.57 16.02 5.83
C GLU A 331 3.55 16.92 5.04
N ALA A 332 4.33 16.34 4.14
CA ALA A 332 5.26 17.09 3.29
C ALA A 332 4.48 18.02 2.34
N TRP A 333 3.35 17.56 1.81
CA TRP A 333 2.43 18.33 0.98
C TRP A 333 1.85 19.52 1.75
N LYS A 334 1.30 19.29 2.95
CA LYS A 334 0.74 20.35 3.82
C LYS A 334 1.77 21.39 4.23
N ARG A 335 3.04 20.99 4.43
CA ARG A 335 4.15 21.92 4.73
C ARG A 335 4.68 22.67 3.51
N SER A 336 4.37 22.22 2.29
CA SER A 336 4.89 22.80 1.06
C SER A 336 4.33 24.20 0.81
N LYS A 337 5.20 25.20 0.76
CA LYS A 337 4.84 26.58 0.41
C LYS A 337 4.57 26.78 -1.09
N THR A 338 4.95 25.81 -1.94
CA THR A 338 4.97 25.95 -3.41
C THR A 338 3.81 25.22 -4.12
N GLY A 339 3.12 24.29 -3.47
CA GLY A 339 1.89 23.64 -3.99
C GLY A 339 0.61 24.49 -3.83
N ASN A 340 0.77 25.69 -3.30
CA ASN A 340 -0.25 26.49 -2.62
C ASN A 340 -1.49 26.86 -3.46
N ALA A 341 -1.35 26.95 -4.79
CA ALA A 341 -2.46 27.30 -5.69
C ALA A 341 -3.41 26.11 -5.97
N LEU A 342 -2.87 24.89 -5.99
CA LEU A 342 -3.62 23.65 -6.22
C LEU A 342 -4.42 23.27 -4.97
N ASP A 343 -3.78 23.37 -3.81
CA ASP A 343 -4.31 22.90 -2.53
C ASP A 343 -5.40 23.81 -1.95
N ARG A 344 -5.14 25.13 -1.89
CA ARG A 344 -6.07 26.06 -1.23
C ARG A 344 -7.37 26.31 -2.01
N ARG A 345 -7.36 26.12 -3.34
CA ARG A 345 -8.47 26.57 -4.21
C ARG A 345 -9.12 25.47 -5.05
N ILE A 346 -8.47 24.33 -5.29
CA ILE A 346 -8.98 23.31 -6.22
C ILE A 346 -9.11 21.93 -5.58
N ASN A 347 -8.02 21.34 -5.10
CA ASN A 347 -7.99 19.95 -4.66
C ASN A 347 -7.43 19.84 -3.25
N LYS A 348 -8.35 19.78 -2.28
CA LYS A 348 -8.06 19.62 -0.85
C LYS A 348 -7.77 18.17 -0.45
N SER A 349 -7.97 17.20 -1.35
CA SER A 349 -7.71 15.79 -1.04
C SER A 349 -6.21 15.57 -0.82
N PRO A 350 -5.82 14.66 0.08
CA PRO A 350 -4.41 14.33 0.29
C PRO A 350 -3.78 13.80 -1.02
N PRO A 351 -2.46 13.91 -1.19
CA PRO A 351 -1.80 13.25 -2.30
C PRO A 351 -2.03 11.74 -2.25
N SER A 352 -2.14 11.11 -3.41
CA SER A 352 -2.41 9.67 -3.51
C SER A 352 -1.65 9.06 -4.67
N LEU A 353 -1.38 7.76 -4.58
CA LEU A 353 -0.82 6.96 -5.67
C LEU A 353 -1.87 6.58 -6.72
N ASN A 354 -3.15 6.88 -6.47
CA ASN A 354 -4.21 6.69 -7.44
C ASN A 354 -4.29 7.93 -8.33
N PRO A 355 -4.03 7.82 -9.64
CA PRO A 355 -4.17 8.96 -10.54
C PRO A 355 -5.63 9.40 -10.60
N ILE A 356 -5.85 10.70 -10.80
CA ILE A 356 -7.21 11.19 -11.09
C ILE A 356 -7.69 10.51 -12.38
N PRO A 357 -8.95 10.04 -12.46
CA PRO A 357 -9.47 9.24 -13.58
C PRO A 357 -9.38 9.88 -14.99
N LEU A 358 -8.87 11.11 -15.12
CA LEU A 358 -8.68 11.83 -16.38
C LEU A 358 -7.65 11.16 -17.28
N CYS A 359 -6.53 10.74 -16.72
CA CYS A 359 -5.38 10.24 -17.49
C CYS A 359 -5.64 8.87 -18.15
N SER A 360 -6.68 8.15 -17.73
CA SER A 360 -6.96 6.79 -18.16
C SER A 360 -8.32 6.64 -18.86
N SER A 361 -9.06 7.73 -19.08
CA SER A 361 -10.37 7.67 -19.75
C SER A 361 -10.19 7.59 -21.27
N PRO A 362 -10.63 6.52 -21.95
CA PRO A 362 -10.50 6.38 -23.39
C PRO A 362 -11.35 7.39 -24.18
N THR A 363 -12.29 8.06 -23.50
CA THR A 363 -13.25 8.99 -24.11
C THR A 363 -12.81 10.46 -24.06
N ILE A 364 -11.72 10.79 -23.37
CA ILE A 364 -11.25 12.18 -23.23
C ILE A 364 -9.96 12.35 -24.03
N ALA A 365 -9.93 13.34 -24.93
CA ALA A 365 -8.73 13.60 -25.72
C ALA A 365 -7.54 14.00 -24.83
N ARG A 366 -6.33 13.61 -25.22
CA ARG A 366 -5.11 13.87 -24.44
C ARG A 366 -4.90 15.36 -24.14
N GLN A 367 -5.16 16.22 -25.13
CA GLN A 367 -5.07 17.68 -24.99
C GLN A 367 -6.06 18.19 -23.94
N THR A 368 -7.31 17.74 -23.96
CA THR A 368 -8.34 18.09 -22.97
C THR A 368 -7.95 17.65 -21.57
N SER A 369 -7.43 16.43 -21.41
CA SER A 369 -6.91 15.95 -20.12
C SER A 369 -5.77 16.82 -19.61
N SER A 370 -4.83 17.22 -20.49
CA SER A 370 -3.74 18.13 -20.11
C SER A 370 -4.25 19.52 -19.74
N THR A 371 -5.24 20.07 -20.47
CA THR A 371 -5.87 21.33 -20.13
C THR A 371 -6.52 21.28 -18.74
N ILE A 372 -7.23 20.20 -18.40
CA ILE A 372 -7.81 20.04 -17.06
C ILE A 372 -6.72 20.02 -15.99
N SER A 373 -5.64 19.25 -16.18
CA SER A 373 -4.51 19.23 -15.24
C SER A 373 -3.78 20.59 -15.15
N GLN A 374 -3.71 21.36 -16.22
CA GLN A 374 -3.19 22.73 -16.22
C GLN A 374 -4.08 23.69 -15.43
N LEU A 375 -5.41 23.64 -15.64
CA LEU A 375 -6.38 24.44 -14.89
C LEU A 375 -6.36 24.10 -13.38
N ARG A 376 -6.07 22.83 -13.05
CA ARG A 376 -5.84 22.37 -11.68
C ARG A 376 -4.55 22.92 -11.11
N THR A 377 -3.41 22.67 -11.77
CA THR A 377 -2.05 23.02 -11.31
C THR A 377 -1.77 24.53 -11.26
N GLY A 378 -2.52 25.34 -12.01
CA GLY A 378 -2.45 26.80 -12.02
C GLY A 378 -1.94 27.35 -13.36
N PRO A 379 -0.73 26.98 -13.80
CA PRO A 379 -0.24 27.34 -15.13
C PRO A 379 -1.14 26.79 -16.24
N SER A 380 -1.68 27.68 -17.07
CA SER A 380 -2.64 27.36 -18.12
C SER A 380 -2.48 28.28 -19.34
N HIS A 381 -3.11 27.95 -20.46
CA HIS A 381 -3.11 28.79 -21.66
C HIS A 381 -4.07 30.01 -21.59
N LEU A 382 -4.65 30.30 -20.43
CA LEU A 382 -5.52 31.47 -20.23
C LEU A 382 -4.69 32.75 -20.10
N ASN A 383 -5.21 33.86 -20.63
CA ASN A 383 -4.47 35.11 -20.78
C ASN A 383 -4.02 35.72 -19.44
N ALA A 384 -4.80 35.57 -18.36
CA ALA A 384 -4.36 36.05 -17.05
C ALA A 384 -3.06 35.39 -16.57
N TYR A 385 -2.89 34.09 -16.80
CA TYR A 385 -1.63 33.39 -16.48
C TYR A 385 -0.52 33.77 -17.46
N ARG A 386 -0.82 33.77 -18.77
CA ARG A 386 0.16 34.07 -19.82
C ARG A 386 0.75 35.48 -19.67
N PHE A 387 -0.08 36.46 -19.31
CA PHE A 387 0.35 37.83 -19.01
C PHE A 387 1.26 37.86 -17.77
N LYS A 388 0.84 37.23 -16.67
CA LYS A 388 1.64 37.14 -15.44
C LYS A 388 2.99 36.45 -15.67
N ALA A 389 3.05 35.49 -16.59
CA ALA A 389 4.27 34.78 -16.97
C ALA A 389 5.11 35.51 -18.04
N GLY A 390 4.66 36.67 -18.56
CA GLY A 390 5.37 37.48 -19.53
C GLY A 390 5.27 37.00 -20.99
N PHE A 391 4.34 36.09 -21.32
CA PHE A 391 4.18 35.57 -22.68
C PHE A 391 3.35 36.49 -23.59
N ILE A 392 2.49 37.34 -23.03
CA ILE A 392 1.61 38.25 -23.76
C ILE A 392 1.55 39.61 -23.07
N LYS A 393 1.07 40.64 -23.79
CA LYS A 393 1.03 42.03 -23.32
C LYS A 393 -0.30 42.45 -22.66
N SER A 394 -1.37 41.67 -22.82
CA SER A 394 -2.69 41.95 -22.20
C SER A 394 -3.23 40.68 -21.52
N PRO A 395 -3.82 40.78 -20.31
CA PRO A 395 -4.49 39.66 -19.65
C PRO A 395 -5.96 39.47 -20.07
N GLU A 396 -6.48 40.31 -20.97
CA GLU A 396 -7.90 40.39 -21.30
C GLU A 396 -8.44 39.11 -21.95
N CYS A 397 -9.73 38.86 -21.73
CA CYS A 397 -10.46 37.79 -22.39
C CYS A 397 -10.87 38.22 -23.79
N GLU A 398 -10.28 37.62 -24.81
CA GLU A 398 -10.57 37.90 -26.22
C GLU A 398 -12.02 37.60 -26.61
N ALA A 399 -12.68 36.68 -25.89
CA ALA A 399 -14.05 36.25 -26.20
C ALA A 399 -15.13 37.22 -25.68
N CYS A 400 -14.93 37.86 -24.51
CA CYS A 400 -15.94 38.73 -23.89
C CYS A 400 -15.45 40.12 -23.50
N GLY A 401 -14.18 40.46 -23.75
CA GLY A 401 -13.59 41.76 -23.43
C GLY A 401 -13.34 42.00 -21.93
N ALA A 402 -13.51 41.00 -21.07
CA ALA A 402 -13.24 41.16 -19.64
C ALA A 402 -11.74 41.42 -19.37
N ALA A 403 -11.44 42.28 -18.40
CA ALA A 403 -10.08 42.72 -18.07
C ALA A 403 -9.09 41.56 -17.79
N TYR A 404 -9.57 40.43 -17.26
CA TYR A 404 -8.73 39.27 -16.96
C TYR A 404 -9.41 37.97 -17.39
N GLU A 405 -8.73 37.20 -18.23
CA GLU A 405 -9.13 35.82 -18.54
C GLU A 405 -8.74 34.86 -17.42
N THR A 406 -9.54 34.93 -16.37
CA THR A 406 -9.73 34.00 -15.27
C THR A 406 -9.84 32.51 -15.64
N ARG A 407 -9.32 31.57 -14.84
CA ARG A 407 -9.88 30.20 -14.81
C ARG A 407 -11.34 30.23 -14.39
N ASP A 408 -11.64 30.97 -13.34
CA ASP A 408 -12.99 31.18 -12.82
C ASP A 408 -13.85 31.89 -13.89
N ARG A 409 -13.29 32.89 -14.59
CA ARG A 409 -13.94 33.53 -15.74
C ARG A 409 -14.28 32.52 -16.85
N PHE A 410 -13.31 31.71 -17.28
CA PHE A 410 -13.50 30.73 -18.34
C PHE A 410 -14.56 29.68 -17.98
N LEU A 411 -14.52 29.13 -16.76
CA LEU A 411 -15.41 28.05 -16.34
C LEU A 411 -16.80 28.54 -15.87
N LEU A 412 -16.93 29.76 -15.34
CA LEU A 412 -18.11 30.18 -14.57
C LEU A 412 -18.71 31.54 -14.94
N GLU A 413 -18.00 32.44 -15.62
CA GLU A 413 -18.47 33.85 -15.73
C GLU A 413 -18.50 34.40 -17.17
N CYS A 414 -17.75 33.83 -18.10
CA CYS A 414 -17.61 34.41 -19.45
C CYS A 414 -18.90 34.26 -20.25
N SER A 415 -19.54 35.37 -20.61
CA SER A 415 -20.80 35.41 -21.38
C SER A 415 -20.67 34.73 -22.75
N ALA A 416 -19.51 34.83 -23.41
CA ALA A 416 -19.25 34.16 -24.68
C ALA A 416 -19.34 32.63 -24.60
N TRP A 417 -19.09 32.05 -23.42
CA TRP A 417 -19.14 30.60 -23.19
C TRP A 417 -20.43 30.13 -22.50
N GLU A 418 -21.45 30.99 -22.39
CA GLU A 418 -22.68 30.68 -21.64
C GLU A 418 -23.48 29.52 -22.24
N SER A 419 -23.63 29.48 -23.57
CA SER A 419 -24.34 28.40 -24.27
C SER A 419 -23.70 27.03 -24.01
N PHE A 420 -22.37 26.96 -24.07
CA PHE A 420 -21.59 25.74 -23.84
C PHE A 420 -21.60 25.28 -22.37
N ARG A 421 -21.87 26.18 -21.41
CA ARG A 421 -21.95 25.82 -19.97
C ARG A 421 -23.27 25.17 -19.58
N LYS A 422 -24.34 25.29 -20.38
CA LYS A 422 -25.66 24.71 -20.05
C LYS A 422 -25.60 23.19 -19.78
N PRO A 423 -24.97 22.35 -20.63
CA PRO A 423 -24.84 20.92 -20.35
C PRO A 423 -24.00 20.62 -19.11
N LEU A 424 -22.95 21.41 -18.86
CA LEU A 424 -22.11 21.29 -17.67
C LEU A 424 -22.91 21.55 -16.39
N TYR A 425 -23.77 22.57 -16.39
CA TYR A 425 -24.62 22.92 -15.25
C TYR A 425 -25.74 21.89 -15.02
N ALA A 426 -26.29 21.30 -16.10
CA ALA A 426 -27.23 20.20 -15.99
C ALA A 426 -26.57 18.96 -15.33
N ALA A 427 -25.38 18.57 -15.79
CA ALA A 427 -24.62 17.48 -15.18
C ALA A 427 -24.27 17.75 -13.71
N ALA A 428 -23.97 19.01 -13.35
CA ALA A 428 -23.73 19.39 -11.97
C ALA A 428 -24.97 19.19 -11.07
N LYS A 429 -26.16 19.53 -11.59
CA LYS A 429 -27.43 19.31 -10.88
C LYS A 429 -27.73 17.82 -10.71
N GLU A 430 -27.49 17.00 -11.73
CA GLU A 430 -27.63 15.53 -11.67
C GLU A 430 -26.64 14.91 -10.66
N ALA A 431 -25.44 15.48 -10.53
CA ALA A 431 -24.46 15.07 -9.52
C ALA A 431 -24.82 15.52 -8.08
N GLY A 432 -25.94 16.22 -7.89
CA GLY A 432 -26.42 16.68 -6.58
C GLY A 432 -25.80 17.99 -6.09
N LEU A 433 -25.15 18.77 -6.98
CA LEU A 433 -24.65 20.10 -6.64
C LEU A 433 -25.74 21.14 -6.89
N PHE A 434 -26.34 21.63 -5.81
CA PHE A 434 -27.35 22.69 -5.84
C PHE A 434 -26.73 24.03 -5.42
N GLY A 435 -27.01 25.10 -6.16
CA GLY A 435 -26.52 26.46 -5.86
C GLY A 435 -25.39 26.93 -6.77
N PRO A 436 -24.67 28.02 -6.39
CA PRO A 436 -23.57 28.57 -7.18
C PRO A 436 -22.44 27.55 -7.35
N LEU A 437 -22.07 27.28 -8.61
CA LEU A 437 -20.98 26.36 -8.90
C LEU A 437 -19.62 27.01 -8.61
N HIS A 438 -18.71 26.19 -8.11
CA HIS A 438 -17.32 26.56 -7.87
C HIS A 438 -16.39 25.76 -8.77
N VAL A 439 -15.19 26.29 -9.01
CA VAL A 439 -14.20 25.64 -9.87
C VAL A 439 -13.76 24.26 -9.36
N SER A 440 -13.68 24.08 -8.04
CA SER A 440 -13.19 22.85 -7.42
C SER A 440 -14.02 21.61 -7.83
N PRO A 441 -15.36 21.58 -7.64
CA PRO A 441 -16.19 20.48 -8.12
C PRO A 441 -16.03 20.19 -9.63
N LEU A 442 -16.00 21.23 -10.47
CA LEU A 442 -15.89 21.05 -11.93
C LEU A 442 -14.59 20.37 -12.37
N LEU A 443 -13.50 20.57 -11.63
CA LEU A 443 -12.17 20.06 -11.98
C LEU A 443 -11.73 18.85 -11.14
N CYS A 444 -12.47 18.49 -10.08
CA CYS A 444 -12.09 17.41 -9.16
C CYS A 444 -13.12 16.30 -9.03
N GLU A 445 -14.42 16.58 -9.18
CA GLU A 445 -15.48 15.57 -9.00
C GLU A 445 -15.52 14.61 -10.20
N PRO A 446 -15.22 13.32 -10.04
CA PRO A 446 -15.15 12.37 -11.16
C PRO A 446 -16.41 12.33 -12.04
N LYS A 447 -17.59 12.53 -11.44
CA LYS A 447 -18.87 12.59 -12.16
C LYS A 447 -18.95 13.76 -13.14
N LEU A 448 -18.26 14.88 -12.87
CA LEU A 448 -18.31 16.11 -13.66
C LEU A 448 -17.18 16.25 -14.65
N LEU A 449 -16.07 15.52 -14.47
CA LEU A 449 -14.90 15.64 -15.33
C LEU A 449 -15.20 15.42 -16.82
N ARG A 450 -16.13 14.50 -17.14
CA ARG A 450 -16.55 14.28 -18.54
C ARG A 450 -17.33 15.48 -19.10
N ALA A 451 -18.25 16.04 -18.33
CA ALA A 451 -18.99 17.23 -18.73
C ALA A 451 -18.06 18.44 -18.88
N THR A 452 -17.08 18.59 -17.97
CA THR A 452 -16.06 19.64 -18.05
C THR A 452 -15.17 19.46 -19.27
N ALA A 453 -14.78 18.23 -19.61
CA ALA A 453 -14.01 17.93 -20.82
C ALA A 453 -14.80 18.32 -22.08
N ALA A 454 -16.07 17.91 -22.17
CA ALA A 454 -16.93 18.27 -23.30
C ALA A 454 -17.13 19.79 -23.42
N PHE A 455 -17.25 20.51 -22.29
CA PHE A 455 -17.28 21.97 -22.29
C PHE A 455 -15.99 22.55 -22.87
N ILE A 456 -14.82 22.10 -22.40
CA ILE A 456 -13.51 22.57 -22.89
C ILE A 456 -13.38 22.36 -24.41
N GLU A 457 -13.74 21.17 -24.88
CA GLU A 457 -13.68 20.82 -26.31
C GLU A 457 -14.63 21.67 -27.16
N ALA A 458 -15.88 21.84 -26.71
CA ALA A 458 -16.89 22.61 -27.43
C ALA A 458 -16.54 24.10 -27.57
N THR A 459 -15.81 24.67 -26.59
CA THR A 459 -15.38 26.08 -26.68
C THR A 459 -14.30 26.33 -27.72
N GLY A 460 -13.52 25.31 -28.12
CA GLY A 460 -12.37 25.48 -29.00
C GLY A 460 -11.26 26.40 -28.47
N ARG A 461 -11.36 26.88 -27.21
CA ARG A 461 -10.46 27.89 -26.64
C ARG A 461 -9.00 27.43 -26.55
N PHE A 462 -8.77 26.12 -26.49
CA PHE A 462 -7.46 25.51 -26.31
C PHE A 462 -6.99 24.69 -27.52
N ALA A 463 -7.71 24.78 -28.64
CA ALA A 463 -7.42 24.03 -29.87
C ALA A 463 -6.09 24.46 -30.50
#